data_AF-A0A961VNJ6-F1
#
_entry.id   AF-A0A961VNJ6-F1
#
_cell.length_a   1.000
_cell.length_b   1.000
_cell.length_c   1.000
_cell.angle_alpha   90.00
_cell.angle_beta   90.00
_cell.angle_gamma   90.00
#
_symmetry.space_group_name_H-M   'P 1'
#
loop_
_entity.id
_entity.type
_entity.pdbx_description
1 polymer ?
#
loop_
_entity_poly.entity_id
_entity_poly.type
_entity_poly.pdbx_seq_one_letter_code
_entity_poly.pdbx_strand_id
1 'polypeptide(L)'
;MKTSPKGIAFIAAAEGVVTRAYRDVGGVWTIGVGHTAAAGPPRPAAGMTITREEAHAILARDLPCYEQRVTAALGDVPQTVFDGAVSFDFNTGAIHRASWVKAYQAGNHTAARQSLMRWTRAGGQTVAGLVRRRHAEARLIFEGAYGTAGASRAASPAVAAYQKMLATLGFYHGALDGIAGPMTRAAVLAYQRRHPDLVADGIAGPATLASLARDLAARESGLATVTGAAATALVAAAAAPADGLVWAAIAAAIALGLGLGFLALRYGGEVRRMLTLRKGH
;
A
#
# COMPACT_ATOMS: atom_id res chain seq x y z
N MET A 1 -26.67 16.24 1.00
CA MET A 1 -26.32 15.12 0.10
C MET A 1 -26.39 13.80 0.88
N LYS A 2 -26.27 12.64 0.21
CA LYS A 2 -26.22 11.32 0.86
C LYS A 2 -24.91 10.61 0.54
N THR A 3 -24.42 9.82 1.48
CA THR A 3 -23.19 9.03 1.31
C THR A 3 -23.44 7.94 0.27
N SER A 4 -22.54 7.78 -0.70
CA SER A 4 -22.74 6.77 -1.74
C SER A 4 -22.52 5.35 -1.21
N PRO A 5 -22.99 4.30 -1.91
CA PRO A 5 -22.67 2.92 -1.56
C PRO A 5 -21.16 2.64 -1.49
N LYS A 6 -20.36 3.33 -2.33
CA LYS A 6 -18.89 3.24 -2.30
C LYS A 6 -18.32 3.94 -1.07
N GLY A 7 -18.90 5.06 -0.65
CA GLY A 7 -18.55 5.76 0.59
C GLY A 7 -18.86 4.94 1.85
N ILE A 8 -20.02 4.29 1.89
CA ILE A 8 -20.41 3.37 2.96
C ILE A 8 -19.39 2.23 3.08
N ALA A 9 -19.04 1.59 1.96
CA ALA A 9 -18.02 0.54 1.93
C ALA A 9 -16.63 1.06 2.36
N PHE A 10 -16.28 2.30 1.99
CA PHE A 10 -15.02 2.93 2.38
C PHE A 10 -14.93 3.17 3.89
N ILE A 11 -16.02 3.67 4.50
CA ILE A 11 -16.11 3.88 5.95
C ILE A 11 -16.05 2.53 6.67
N ALA A 12 -16.86 1.56 6.24
CA ALA A 12 -16.90 0.22 6.82
C ALA A 12 -15.54 -0.49 6.79
N ALA A 13 -14.74 -0.29 5.72
CA ALA A 13 -13.40 -0.84 5.62
C ALA A 13 -12.41 -0.21 6.62
N ALA A 14 -12.58 1.06 6.98
CA ALA A 14 -11.72 1.77 7.92
C ALA A 14 -12.04 1.44 9.39
N GLU A 15 -13.33 1.27 9.71
CA GLU A 15 -13.81 0.96 11.06
C GLU A 15 -13.75 -0.54 11.38
N GLY A 16 -13.85 -1.38 10.35
CA GLY A 16 -14.06 -2.82 10.49
C GLY A 16 -15.54 -3.18 10.58
N VAL A 17 -15.86 -4.40 10.16
CA VAL A 17 -17.24 -4.95 10.19
C VAL A 17 -17.26 -6.18 11.07
N VAL A 18 -18.02 -6.15 12.15
CA VAL A 18 -18.22 -7.29 13.05
C VAL A 18 -19.64 -7.82 12.90
N THR A 19 -19.79 -8.98 12.27
CA THR A 19 -21.10 -9.56 11.93
C THR A 19 -21.79 -10.30 13.08
N ARG A 20 -21.12 -10.44 14.22
CA ARG A 20 -21.67 -11.02 15.46
C ARG A 20 -21.63 -9.98 16.57
N ALA A 21 -22.74 -9.77 17.26
CA ALA A 21 -22.79 -8.83 18.37
C ALA A 21 -21.77 -9.21 19.46
N TYR A 22 -21.04 -8.21 19.95
CA TYR A 22 -20.03 -8.36 21.00
C TYR A 22 -20.22 -7.24 22.03
N ARG A 23 -19.59 -7.41 23.21
CA ARG A 23 -19.46 -6.32 24.17
C ARG A 23 -18.13 -5.61 23.96
N ASP A 24 -18.18 -4.31 23.78
CA ASP A 24 -16.97 -3.49 23.73
C ASP A 24 -16.28 -3.38 25.11
N VAL A 25 -15.18 -2.63 25.19
CA VAL A 25 -14.45 -2.39 26.44
C VAL A 25 -15.29 -1.68 27.51
N GLY A 26 -16.36 -0.99 27.12
CA GLY A 26 -17.32 -0.35 28.01
C GLY A 26 -18.49 -1.25 28.40
N GLY A 27 -18.52 -2.51 27.94
CA GLY A 27 -19.58 -3.47 28.21
C GLY A 27 -20.86 -3.25 27.40
N VAL A 28 -20.85 -2.35 26.42
CA VAL A 28 -21.99 -2.00 25.55
C VAL A 28 -22.07 -3.01 24.40
N TRP A 29 -23.29 -3.46 24.09
CA TRP A 29 -23.51 -4.34 22.94
C TRP A 29 -23.35 -3.59 21.62
N THR A 30 -22.45 -4.07 20.78
CA THR A 30 -22.07 -3.46 19.50
C THR A 30 -22.10 -4.48 18.37
N ILE A 31 -22.55 -4.08 17.18
CA ILE A 31 -22.59 -4.93 15.98
C ILE A 31 -22.32 -4.12 14.71
N GLY A 32 -21.96 -4.78 13.61
CA GLY A 32 -21.75 -4.16 12.30
C GLY A 32 -20.55 -3.21 12.32
N VAL A 33 -20.78 -1.94 11.97
CA VAL A 33 -19.78 -0.88 11.93
C VAL A 33 -19.97 0.04 13.13
N GLY A 34 -19.60 -0.44 14.32
CA GLY A 34 -19.69 0.33 15.57
C GLY A 34 -21.12 0.68 16.01
N HIS A 35 -22.15 -0.01 15.50
CA HIS A 35 -23.55 0.30 15.81
C HIS A 35 -23.91 -0.17 17.22
N THR A 36 -24.58 0.69 17.98
CA THR A 36 -25.06 0.43 19.34
C THR A 36 -26.54 0.81 19.46
N ALA A 37 -27.21 0.36 20.51
CA ALA A 37 -28.63 0.68 20.74
C ALA A 37 -28.91 2.19 20.85
N ALA A 38 -27.90 3.02 21.16
CA ALA A 38 -28.01 4.47 21.20
C ALA A 38 -28.18 5.10 19.80
N ALA A 39 -27.73 4.41 18.75
CA ALA A 39 -27.92 4.83 17.35
C ALA A 39 -29.32 4.46 16.81
N GLY A 40 -30.12 3.71 17.59
CA GLY A 40 -31.47 3.30 17.23
C GLY A 40 -31.57 1.79 16.93
N PRO A 41 -32.60 1.36 16.20
CA PRO A 41 -32.74 -0.04 15.78
C PRO A 41 -31.73 -0.43 14.68
N PRO A 42 -31.23 -1.68 14.68
CA PRO A 42 -31.55 -2.75 15.61
C PRO A 42 -30.78 -2.66 16.94
N ARG A 43 -31.41 -3.03 18.06
CA ARG A 43 -30.73 -3.06 19.37
C ARG A 43 -29.84 -4.31 19.46
N PRO A 44 -28.49 -4.18 19.50
CA PRO A 44 -27.62 -5.35 19.52
C PRO A 44 -27.80 -6.16 20.83
N ALA A 45 -27.81 -7.48 20.72
CA ALA A 45 -28.03 -8.39 21.85
C ALA A 45 -27.21 -9.68 21.70
N ALA A 46 -27.08 -10.44 22.79
CA ALA A 46 -26.34 -11.70 22.80
C ALA A 46 -26.84 -12.68 21.73
N GLY A 47 -25.92 -13.27 20.97
CA GLY A 47 -26.22 -14.23 19.91
C GLY A 47 -26.69 -13.62 18.59
N MET A 48 -26.94 -12.32 18.53
CA MET A 48 -27.34 -11.64 17.29
C MET A 48 -26.22 -11.69 16.23
N THR A 49 -26.59 -12.06 15.01
CA THR A 49 -25.71 -12.05 13.83
C THR A 49 -26.37 -11.34 12.67
N ILE A 50 -25.56 -10.71 11.82
CA ILE A 50 -25.99 -10.00 10.61
C ILE A 50 -25.07 -10.33 9.44
N THR A 51 -25.53 -10.12 8.21
CA THR A 51 -24.70 -10.15 7.00
C THR A 51 -23.88 -8.86 6.86
N ARG A 52 -22.91 -8.85 5.94
CA ARG A 52 -22.13 -7.64 5.65
C ARG A 52 -22.99 -6.56 5.00
N GLU A 53 -23.93 -6.99 4.17
CA GLU A 53 -24.90 -6.15 3.49
C GLU A 53 -25.84 -5.49 4.51
N GLU A 54 -26.32 -6.25 5.50
CA GLU A 54 -27.10 -5.72 6.63
C GLU A 54 -26.28 -4.75 7.48
N ALA A 55 -24.99 -5.03 7.71
CA ALA A 55 -24.10 -4.11 8.42
C ALA A 55 -23.94 -2.78 7.66
N HIS A 56 -23.82 -2.81 6.33
CA HIS A 56 -23.78 -1.60 5.51
C HIS A 56 -25.12 -0.85 5.54
N ALA A 57 -26.25 -1.56 5.54
CA ALA A 57 -27.58 -0.95 5.65
C ALA A 57 -27.79 -0.30 7.02
N ILE A 58 -27.30 -0.92 8.10
CA ILE A 58 -27.28 -0.31 9.43
C ILE A 58 -26.43 0.95 9.42
N LEU A 59 -25.19 0.88 8.93
CA LEU A 59 -24.30 2.04 8.83
C LEU A 59 -24.97 3.19 8.05
N ALA A 60 -25.61 2.90 6.93
CA ALA A 60 -26.32 3.92 6.14
C ALA A 60 -27.42 4.66 6.94
N ARG A 61 -28.06 3.98 7.89
CA ARG A 61 -29.06 4.60 8.79
C ARG A 61 -28.44 5.45 9.89
N ASP A 62 -27.20 5.18 10.27
CA ASP A 62 -26.46 5.92 11.30
C ASP A 62 -25.79 7.20 10.74
N LEU A 63 -25.55 7.25 9.43
CA LEU A 63 -24.87 8.36 8.77
C LEU A 63 -25.61 9.72 8.69
N PRO A 64 -26.95 9.86 8.80
CA PRO A 64 -27.64 11.14 8.56
C PRO A 64 -27.12 12.34 9.35
N CYS A 65 -26.72 12.15 10.62
CA CYS A 65 -26.19 13.26 11.42
C CYS A 65 -24.82 13.75 10.91
N TYR A 66 -23.97 12.84 10.42
CA TYR A 66 -22.68 13.17 9.81
C TYR A 66 -22.89 13.84 8.44
N GLU A 67 -23.80 13.30 7.63
CA GLU A 67 -24.17 13.84 6.33
C GLU A 67 -24.65 15.30 6.43
N GLN A 68 -25.49 15.59 7.42
CA GLN A 68 -25.96 16.96 7.70
C GLN A 68 -24.80 17.89 8.09
N ARG A 69 -23.91 17.46 8.99
CA ARG A 69 -22.75 18.28 9.38
C ARG A 69 -21.80 18.53 8.22
N VAL A 70 -21.58 17.55 7.35
CA VAL A 70 -20.76 17.71 6.15
C VAL A 70 -21.42 18.64 5.14
N THR A 71 -22.73 18.48 4.87
CA THR A 71 -23.46 19.41 3.99
C THR A 71 -23.42 20.84 4.54
N ALA A 72 -23.57 21.03 5.85
CA ALA A 72 -23.46 22.36 6.47
C ALA A 72 -22.03 22.94 6.36
N ALA A 73 -21.01 22.09 6.47
CA ALA A 73 -19.61 22.53 6.47
C ALA A 73 -19.05 22.79 5.07
N LEU A 74 -19.47 22.05 4.05
CA LEU A 74 -18.88 22.08 2.69
C LEU A 74 -19.85 22.55 1.60
N GLY A 75 -21.17 22.53 1.83
CA GLY A 75 -22.15 22.83 0.81
C GLY A 75 -22.27 21.72 -0.23
N ASP A 76 -22.49 22.11 -1.49
CA ASP A 76 -22.51 21.19 -2.63
C ASP A 76 -21.08 20.93 -3.13
N VAL A 77 -20.68 19.67 -3.17
CA VAL A 77 -19.33 19.23 -3.52
C VAL A 77 -19.40 17.93 -4.32
N PRO A 78 -18.34 17.54 -5.05
CA PRO A 78 -18.29 16.23 -5.70
C PRO A 78 -18.58 15.08 -4.72
N GLN A 79 -19.29 14.05 -5.16
CA GLN A 79 -19.69 12.92 -4.31
C GLN A 79 -18.51 12.27 -3.55
N THR A 80 -17.34 12.20 -4.19
CA THR A 80 -16.12 11.68 -3.57
C THR A 80 -15.62 12.53 -2.42
N VAL A 81 -15.70 13.86 -2.56
CA VAL A 81 -15.37 14.81 -1.48
C VAL A 81 -16.34 14.65 -0.33
N PHE A 82 -17.64 14.56 -0.63
CA PHE A 82 -18.68 14.34 0.36
C PHE A 82 -18.44 13.03 1.14
N ASP A 83 -18.23 11.92 0.45
CA ASP A 83 -18.00 10.61 1.08
C ASP A 83 -16.73 10.58 1.94
N GLY A 84 -15.64 11.22 1.48
CA GLY A 84 -14.40 11.34 2.25
C GLY A 84 -14.57 12.22 3.50
N ALA A 85 -15.33 13.31 3.40
CA ALA A 85 -15.64 14.20 4.51
C ALA A 85 -16.53 13.52 5.56
N VAL A 86 -17.52 12.70 5.14
CA VAL A 86 -18.33 11.89 6.04
C VAL A 86 -17.46 10.86 6.77
N SER A 87 -16.53 10.20 6.07
CA SER A 87 -15.58 9.26 6.72
C SER A 87 -14.68 9.95 7.75
N PHE A 88 -14.21 11.16 7.44
CA PHE A 88 -13.44 11.98 8.37
C PHE A 88 -14.26 12.35 9.62
N ASP A 89 -15.50 12.80 9.44
CA ASP A 89 -16.36 13.21 10.54
C ASP A 89 -16.86 12.04 11.38
N PHE A 90 -17.11 10.89 10.76
CA PHE A 90 -17.45 9.65 11.47
C PHE A 90 -16.35 9.26 12.46
N ASN A 91 -15.08 9.45 12.07
CA ASN A 91 -13.94 9.16 12.93
C ASN A 91 -13.68 10.21 14.02
N THR A 92 -13.94 11.48 13.74
CA THR A 92 -13.40 12.60 14.54
C THR A 92 -14.45 13.48 15.19
N GLY A 93 -15.68 13.48 14.66
CA GLY A 93 -16.73 14.44 15.00
C GLY A 93 -16.31 15.91 14.84
N ALA A 94 -15.33 16.19 13.97
CA ALA A 94 -14.63 17.47 13.94
C ALA A 94 -14.80 18.27 12.65
N ILE A 95 -15.67 17.85 11.73
CA ILE A 95 -15.80 18.49 10.40
C ILE A 95 -16.01 20.00 10.49
N HIS A 96 -16.83 20.46 11.44
CA HIS A 96 -17.19 21.87 11.63
C HIS A 96 -16.01 22.78 12.04
N ARG A 97 -14.93 22.21 12.60
CA ARG A 97 -13.77 22.99 13.08
C ARG A 97 -12.47 22.65 12.37
N ALA A 98 -12.48 21.64 11.50
CA ALA A 98 -11.27 21.17 10.85
C ALA A 98 -10.75 22.21 9.85
N SER A 99 -9.53 22.70 10.06
CA SER A 99 -8.94 23.73 9.20
C SER A 99 -8.78 23.31 7.73
N TRP A 100 -8.80 22.01 7.42
CA TRP A 100 -8.75 21.53 6.03
C TRP A 100 -10.03 21.88 5.27
N VAL A 101 -11.18 21.97 5.94
CA VAL A 101 -12.47 22.35 5.34
C VAL A 101 -12.41 23.79 4.86
N LYS A 102 -11.94 24.71 5.72
CA LYS A 102 -11.73 26.12 5.36
C LYS A 102 -10.77 26.28 4.18
N ALA A 103 -9.65 25.54 4.20
CA ALA A 103 -8.68 25.56 3.11
C ALA A 103 -9.25 24.99 1.80
N TYR A 104 -10.08 23.94 1.87
CA TYR A 104 -10.77 23.36 0.73
C TYR A 104 -11.75 24.35 0.10
N GLN A 105 -12.58 25.02 0.91
CA GLN A 105 -13.54 26.02 0.44
C GLN A 105 -12.86 27.24 -0.20
N ALA A 106 -11.65 27.58 0.26
CA ALA A 106 -10.81 28.61 -0.36
C ALA A 106 -10.10 28.15 -1.64
N GLY A 107 -10.34 26.91 -2.11
CA GLY A 107 -9.66 26.32 -3.28
C GLY A 107 -8.21 25.91 -3.04
N ASN A 108 -7.68 26.05 -1.82
CA ASN A 108 -6.30 25.70 -1.48
C ASN A 108 -6.18 24.22 -1.10
N HIS A 109 -6.24 23.36 -2.11
CA HIS A 109 -6.21 21.90 -1.93
C HIS A 109 -4.89 21.40 -1.31
N THR A 110 -3.76 22.07 -1.58
CA THR A 110 -2.46 21.74 -0.96
C THR A 110 -2.50 21.95 0.55
N ALA A 111 -2.95 23.13 1.00
CA ALA A 111 -3.07 23.41 2.43
C ALA A 111 -4.15 22.54 3.11
N ALA A 112 -5.25 22.26 2.41
CA ALA A 112 -6.27 21.34 2.89
C ALA A 112 -5.71 19.94 3.13
N ARG A 113 -4.95 19.39 2.17
CA ARG A 113 -4.30 18.08 2.28
C ARG A 113 -3.32 18.02 3.45
N GLN A 114 -2.45 19.01 3.58
CA GLN A 114 -1.50 19.10 4.70
C GLN A 114 -2.22 19.19 6.05
N SER A 115 -3.29 19.99 6.12
CA SER A 115 -4.10 20.13 7.31
C SER A 115 -4.84 18.83 7.68
N LEU A 116 -5.30 18.05 6.70
CA LEU A 116 -5.95 16.76 6.93
C LEU A 116 -4.96 15.76 7.56
N MET A 117 -3.68 15.76 7.13
CA MET A 117 -2.64 14.88 7.69
C MET A 117 -2.25 15.17 9.13
N ARG A 118 -2.68 16.31 9.71
CA ARG A 118 -2.48 16.59 11.13
C ARG A 118 -3.40 15.77 12.04
N TRP A 119 -4.48 15.21 11.49
CA TRP A 119 -5.47 14.39 12.20
C TRP A 119 -5.05 12.92 12.29
N THR A 120 -3.79 12.70 12.69
CA THR A 120 -3.14 11.38 12.74
C THR A 120 -2.67 11.01 14.14
N ARG A 121 -2.98 11.83 15.15
CA ARG A 121 -2.53 11.65 16.53
C ARG A 121 -3.65 11.20 17.46
N ALA A 122 -3.32 10.35 18.43
CA ALA A 122 -4.14 10.02 19.58
C ALA A 122 -3.24 9.93 20.83
N GLY A 123 -3.71 10.44 21.98
CA GLY A 123 -2.88 10.48 23.20
C GLY A 123 -1.56 11.25 23.04
N GLY A 124 -1.52 12.25 22.15
CA GLY A 124 -0.30 13.03 21.85
C GLY A 124 0.68 12.35 20.88
N GLN A 125 0.49 11.08 20.53
CA GLN A 125 1.38 10.32 19.65
C GLN A 125 0.76 10.08 18.27
N THR A 126 1.61 10.01 17.24
CA THR A 126 1.18 9.66 15.87
C THR A 126 0.82 8.17 15.81
N VAL A 127 -0.40 7.87 15.35
CA VAL A 127 -0.91 6.49 15.25
C VAL A 127 -0.88 6.04 13.79
N ALA A 128 -0.14 4.97 13.51
CA ALA A 128 0.02 4.45 12.14
C ALA A 128 -1.32 4.11 11.45
N GLY A 129 -2.31 3.62 12.21
CA GLY A 129 -3.66 3.39 11.70
C GLY A 129 -4.36 4.66 11.20
N LEU A 130 -4.27 5.74 11.97
CA LEU A 130 -4.85 7.04 11.59
C LEU A 130 -4.10 7.66 10.40
N VAL A 131 -2.78 7.50 10.32
CA VAL A 131 -1.99 7.91 9.14
C VAL A 131 -2.53 7.23 7.88
N ARG A 132 -2.65 5.90 7.89
CA ARG A 132 -3.20 5.15 6.73
C ARG A 132 -4.59 5.62 6.33
N ARG A 133 -5.47 5.83 7.32
CA ARG A 133 -6.84 6.32 7.10
C ARG A 133 -6.85 7.71 6.47
N ARG A 134 -6.11 8.68 7.03
CA ARG A 134 -6.05 10.05 6.50
C ARG A 134 -5.48 10.11 5.09
N HIS A 135 -4.49 9.26 4.77
CA HIS A 135 -4.01 9.10 3.39
C HIS A 135 -5.09 8.59 2.43
N ALA A 136 -5.88 7.60 2.84
CA ALA A 136 -6.97 7.09 2.02
C ALA A 136 -8.07 8.14 1.80
N GLU A 137 -8.46 8.88 2.85
CA GLU A 137 -9.43 9.97 2.73
C GLU A 137 -8.91 11.12 1.87
N ALA A 138 -7.64 11.47 1.97
CA ALA A 138 -7.05 12.48 1.09
C ALA A 138 -7.11 12.07 -0.38
N ARG A 139 -6.86 10.79 -0.72
CA ARG A 139 -7.03 10.32 -2.09
C ARG A 139 -8.49 10.42 -2.53
N LEU A 140 -9.42 10.07 -1.66
CA LEU A 140 -10.84 10.14 -1.98
C LEU A 140 -11.28 11.61 -2.22
N ILE A 141 -10.90 12.52 -1.34
CA ILE A 141 -11.28 13.94 -1.39
C ILE A 141 -10.60 14.66 -2.56
N PHE A 142 -9.29 14.53 -2.71
CA PHE A 142 -8.52 15.35 -3.65
C PHE A 142 -8.28 14.68 -5.01
N GLU A 143 -8.45 13.36 -5.09
CA GLU A 143 -8.18 12.58 -6.32
C GLU A 143 -9.41 11.77 -6.79
N GLY A 144 -10.49 11.74 -6.00
CA GLY A 144 -11.73 11.03 -6.36
C GLY A 144 -11.65 9.50 -6.26
N ALA A 145 -10.67 8.96 -5.53
CA ALA A 145 -10.38 7.52 -5.52
C ALA A 145 -10.78 6.81 -4.22
N TYR A 146 -11.78 5.91 -4.30
CA TYR A 146 -12.31 5.10 -3.18
C TYR A 146 -11.39 3.97 -2.69
N GLY A 147 -10.24 3.74 -3.31
CA GLY A 147 -9.40 2.59 -3.01
C GLY A 147 -7.97 2.96 -2.60
N THR A 148 -7.27 1.98 -2.04
CA THR A 148 -5.87 1.67 -2.41
C THR A 148 -5.78 0.94 -3.76
N ALA A 149 -6.92 0.70 -4.42
CA ALA A 149 -7.02 0.18 -5.77
C ALA A 149 -6.84 1.34 -6.76
N GLY A 150 -5.61 1.47 -7.24
CA GLY A 150 -5.15 2.55 -8.09
C GLY A 150 -4.37 3.56 -7.26
N ALA A 151 -3.08 3.29 -7.04
CA ALA A 151 -2.24 4.46 -7.02
C ALA A 151 -2.33 5.08 -8.43
N SER A 152 -2.51 6.41 -8.48
CA SER A 152 -2.58 7.26 -9.65
C SER A 152 -2.88 6.59 -11.01
N ARG A 153 -4.11 6.75 -11.55
CA ARG A 153 -4.36 6.52 -12.99
C ARG A 153 -3.68 7.56 -13.90
N ALA A 154 -3.13 8.63 -13.33
CA ALA A 154 -2.31 9.58 -14.06
C ALA A 154 -0.85 9.12 -14.07
N ALA A 155 -0.23 9.13 -15.24
CA ALA A 155 1.20 8.92 -15.36
C ALA A 155 1.95 10.01 -14.58
N SER A 156 2.88 9.63 -13.72
CA SER A 156 3.73 10.53 -12.95
C SER A 156 5.20 10.17 -13.13
N PRO A 157 6.11 11.15 -13.35
CA PRO A 157 7.54 10.90 -13.41
C PRO A 157 8.09 10.23 -12.14
N ALA A 158 7.53 10.56 -10.97
CA ALA A 158 7.93 9.96 -9.70
C ALA A 158 7.58 8.46 -9.65
N VAL A 159 6.43 8.09 -10.21
CA VAL A 159 6.00 6.69 -10.31
C VAL A 159 6.85 5.93 -11.31
N ALA A 160 7.11 6.52 -12.48
CA ALA A 160 7.98 5.92 -13.48
C ALA A 160 9.39 5.68 -12.92
N ALA A 161 9.90 6.61 -12.12
CA ALA A 161 11.20 6.48 -11.46
C ALA A 161 11.26 5.26 -10.55
N TYR A 162 10.33 5.10 -9.60
CA TYR A 162 10.37 3.94 -8.71
C TYR A 162 9.92 2.63 -9.38
N GLN A 163 9.06 2.66 -10.42
CA GLN A 163 8.78 1.49 -11.27
C GLN A 163 10.07 0.99 -11.93
N LYS A 164 10.90 1.90 -12.46
CA LYS A 164 12.20 1.56 -13.04
C LYS A 164 13.12 0.93 -12.00
N MET A 165 13.22 1.50 -10.80
CA MET A 165 14.01 0.95 -9.71
C MET A 165 13.56 -0.47 -9.34
N LEU A 166 12.25 -0.68 -9.17
CA LEU A 166 11.67 -1.99 -8.88
C LEU A 166 11.93 -2.99 -10.01
N ALA A 167 11.87 -2.55 -11.28
CA ALA A 167 12.16 -3.40 -12.43
C ALA A 167 13.64 -3.84 -12.47
N THR A 168 14.57 -2.90 -12.25
CA THR A 168 16.01 -3.20 -12.19
C THR A 168 16.35 -4.17 -11.05
N LEU A 169 15.66 -4.05 -9.92
CA LEU A 169 15.80 -4.97 -8.79
C LEU A 169 15.07 -6.31 -8.99
N GLY A 170 14.26 -6.45 -10.05
CA GLY A 170 13.56 -7.67 -10.41
C GLY A 170 12.20 -7.88 -9.73
N PHE A 171 11.63 -6.83 -9.12
CA PHE A 171 10.32 -6.88 -8.46
C PHE A 171 9.16 -6.47 -9.38
N TYR A 172 9.43 -5.80 -10.51
CA TYR A 172 8.42 -5.28 -11.42
C TYR A 172 8.67 -5.71 -12.87
N HIS A 173 7.64 -6.24 -13.53
CA HIS A 173 7.67 -6.72 -14.92
C HIS A 173 6.60 -6.06 -15.80
N GLY A 174 5.94 -5.01 -15.31
CA GLY A 174 4.91 -4.27 -16.03
C GLY A 174 5.47 -3.11 -16.86
N ALA A 175 4.58 -2.33 -17.46
CA ALA A 175 4.94 -1.13 -18.23
C ALA A 175 5.48 -0.03 -17.31
N LEU A 176 6.56 0.65 -17.73
CA LEU A 176 7.10 1.84 -17.06
C LEU A 176 6.30 3.09 -17.47
N ASP A 177 4.99 3.02 -17.26
CA ASP A 177 4.00 3.99 -17.72
C ASP A 177 3.79 5.16 -16.75
N GLY A 178 4.45 5.14 -15.59
CA GLY A 178 4.24 6.14 -14.54
C GLY A 178 2.89 6.00 -13.84
N ILE A 179 2.15 4.92 -14.06
CA ILE A 179 0.85 4.67 -13.47
C ILE A 179 1.02 3.70 -12.30
N ALA A 180 0.56 4.10 -11.13
CA ALA A 180 0.78 3.32 -9.91
C ALA A 180 -0.33 2.25 -9.76
N GLY A 181 -0.53 1.46 -10.81
CA GLY A 181 -1.57 0.45 -10.89
C GLY A 181 -1.36 -0.76 -9.96
N PRO A 182 -2.25 -1.77 -10.05
CA PRO A 182 -2.19 -2.97 -9.22
C PRO A 182 -0.85 -3.72 -9.29
N MET A 183 -0.22 -3.81 -10.47
CA MET A 183 1.09 -4.44 -10.63
C MET A 183 2.19 -3.65 -9.91
N THR A 184 2.14 -2.32 -9.99
CA THR A 184 3.09 -1.42 -9.33
C THR A 184 2.98 -1.57 -7.80
N ARG A 185 1.75 -1.61 -7.28
CA ARG A 185 1.48 -1.85 -5.86
C ARG A 185 1.94 -3.24 -5.40
N ALA A 186 1.71 -4.28 -6.21
CA ALA A 186 2.16 -5.64 -5.91
C ALA A 186 3.71 -5.72 -5.84
N ALA A 187 4.41 -5.05 -6.76
CA ALA A 187 5.87 -4.97 -6.75
C ALA A 187 6.41 -4.24 -5.52
N VAL A 188 5.82 -3.10 -5.14
CA VAL A 188 6.18 -2.38 -3.91
C VAL A 188 5.97 -3.27 -2.68
N LEU A 189 4.84 -3.98 -2.61
CA LEU A 189 4.54 -4.87 -1.50
C LEU A 189 5.51 -6.06 -1.43
N ALA A 190 5.87 -6.65 -2.57
CA ALA A 190 6.85 -7.73 -2.65
C ALA A 190 8.25 -7.28 -2.21
N TYR A 191 8.65 -6.07 -2.63
CA TYR A 191 9.88 -5.44 -2.19
C TYR A 191 9.88 -5.22 -0.67
N GLN A 192 8.85 -4.57 -0.13
CA GLN A 192 8.74 -4.29 1.31
C GLN A 192 8.76 -5.57 2.16
N ARG A 193 8.13 -6.66 1.73
CA ARG A 193 8.16 -7.95 2.46
C ARG A 193 9.55 -8.56 2.58
N ARG A 194 10.48 -8.18 1.70
CA ARG A 194 11.87 -8.66 1.74
C ARG A 194 12.77 -7.79 2.65
N HIS A 195 12.23 -6.69 3.16
CA HIS A 195 12.93 -5.70 3.97
C HIS A 195 12.25 -5.60 5.34
N PRO A 196 12.82 -6.23 6.39
CA PRO A 196 12.19 -6.28 7.71
C PRO A 196 12.05 -4.91 8.38
N ASP A 197 12.80 -3.91 7.93
CA ASP A 197 12.75 -2.51 8.36
C ASP A 197 11.63 -1.69 7.70
N LEU A 198 10.93 -2.25 6.71
CA LEU A 198 9.85 -1.60 5.99
C LEU A 198 8.48 -2.14 6.38
N VAL A 199 7.49 -1.25 6.43
CA VAL A 199 6.08 -1.63 6.56
C VAL A 199 5.57 -2.13 5.20
N ALA A 200 5.09 -3.36 5.13
CA ALA A 200 4.52 -3.96 3.92
C ALA A 200 3.08 -3.48 3.64
N ASP A 201 2.92 -2.20 3.31
CA ASP A 201 1.63 -1.53 3.04
C ASP A 201 1.32 -1.31 1.54
N GLY A 202 2.26 -1.66 0.65
CA GLY A 202 2.15 -1.49 -0.79
C GLY A 202 2.24 -0.02 -1.24
N ILE A 203 2.83 0.86 -0.43
CA ILE A 203 2.99 2.30 -0.72
C ILE A 203 4.48 2.65 -0.79
N ALA A 204 4.90 3.26 -1.91
CA ALA A 204 6.27 3.75 -2.09
C ALA A 204 6.46 5.10 -1.36
N GLY A 205 6.43 5.06 -0.02
CA GLY A 205 6.75 6.22 0.83
C GLY A 205 8.26 6.52 0.91
N PRO A 206 8.67 7.61 1.59
CA PRO A 206 10.07 8.02 1.66
C PRO A 206 11.04 6.92 2.13
N ALA A 207 10.63 6.13 3.13
CA ALA A 207 11.43 5.01 3.63
C ALA A 207 11.63 3.91 2.56
N THR A 208 10.56 3.53 1.86
CA THR A 208 10.62 2.57 0.76
C THR A 208 11.50 3.07 -0.39
N LEU A 209 11.36 4.35 -0.77
CA LEU A 209 12.17 4.97 -1.84
C LEU A 209 13.65 5.06 -1.47
N ALA A 210 13.96 5.43 -0.22
CA ALA A 210 15.33 5.45 0.27
C ALA A 210 15.95 4.04 0.29
N SER A 211 15.17 3.03 0.68
CA SER A 211 15.62 1.63 0.65
C SER A 211 15.89 1.16 -0.79
N LEU A 212 14.96 1.42 -1.72
CA LEU A 212 15.13 1.08 -3.14
C LEU A 212 16.41 1.70 -3.73
N ALA A 213 16.72 2.95 -3.35
CA ALA A 213 17.91 3.64 -3.82
C ALA A 213 19.19 2.99 -3.28
N ARG A 214 19.21 2.58 -2.01
CA ARG A 214 20.35 1.88 -1.40
C ARG A 214 20.62 0.53 -2.06
N ASP A 215 19.58 -0.27 -2.28
CA ASP A 215 19.73 -1.59 -2.90
C ASP A 215 20.20 -1.51 -4.35
N LEU A 216 19.74 -0.48 -5.08
CA LEU A 216 20.19 -0.23 -6.45
C LEU A 216 21.69 0.10 -6.47
N ALA A 217 22.14 1.00 -5.59
CA ALA A 217 23.56 1.34 -5.47
C ALA A 217 24.41 0.13 -5.07
N ALA A 218 23.90 -0.73 -4.18
CA ALA A 218 24.58 -1.97 -3.80
C ALA A 218 24.68 -2.96 -4.98
N ARG A 219 23.63 -3.07 -5.80
CA ARG A 219 23.63 -3.91 -7.01
C ARG A 219 24.62 -3.41 -8.06
N GLU A 220 24.65 -2.10 -8.31
CA GLU A 220 25.60 -1.48 -9.25
C GLU A 220 27.05 -1.67 -8.80
N SER A 221 27.32 -1.48 -7.51
CA SER A 221 28.64 -1.73 -6.92
C SER A 221 29.07 -3.20 -7.03
N GLY A 222 28.14 -4.13 -6.82
CA GLY A 222 28.38 -5.57 -6.99
C GLY A 222 28.68 -5.94 -8.44
N LEU A 223 27.93 -5.39 -9.40
CA LEU A 223 28.17 -5.59 -10.83
C LEU A 223 29.55 -5.05 -11.26
N ALA A 224 29.94 -3.86 -10.79
CA ALA A 224 31.25 -3.28 -11.05
C ALA A 224 32.39 -4.12 -10.47
N THR A 225 32.18 -4.73 -9.30
CA THR A 225 33.16 -5.63 -8.68
C THR A 225 33.34 -6.91 -9.51
N VAL A 226 32.25 -7.50 -10.01
CA VAL A 226 32.30 -8.70 -10.85
C VAL A 226 32.96 -8.42 -12.19
N THR A 227 32.64 -7.31 -12.86
CA THR A 227 33.27 -6.95 -14.14
C THR A 227 34.75 -6.62 -13.96
N GLY A 228 35.12 -5.93 -12.88
CA GLY A 228 36.51 -5.69 -12.50
C GLY A 228 37.27 -6.99 -12.28
N ALA A 229 36.72 -7.91 -11.47
CA ALA A 229 37.34 -9.20 -11.21
C ALA A 229 37.50 -10.05 -12.48
N ALA A 230 36.50 -10.04 -13.38
CA ALA A 230 36.58 -10.73 -14.66
C ALA A 230 37.66 -10.13 -15.58
N ALA A 231 37.77 -8.79 -15.62
CA ALA A 231 38.81 -8.10 -16.38
C ALA A 231 40.21 -8.42 -15.82
N THR A 232 40.39 -8.42 -14.50
CA THR A 232 41.66 -8.80 -13.85
C THR A 232 42.02 -10.26 -14.13
N ALA A 233 41.05 -11.18 -14.07
CA ALA A 233 41.26 -12.59 -14.37
C ALA A 233 41.68 -12.82 -15.84
N LEU A 234 41.08 -12.08 -16.79
CA LEU A 234 41.44 -12.14 -18.20
C LEU A 234 42.87 -11.65 -18.45
N VAL A 235 43.28 -10.55 -17.80
CA VAL A 235 44.66 -10.03 -17.88
C VAL A 235 45.66 -11.02 -17.26
N ALA A 236 45.33 -11.61 -16.10
CA ALA A 236 46.19 -12.62 -15.48
C ALA A 236 46.34 -13.89 -16.35
N ALA A 237 45.26 -14.33 -17.00
CA ALA A 237 45.30 -15.47 -17.93
C ALA A 237 46.16 -15.18 -19.17
N ALA A 238 46.13 -13.95 -19.69
CA ALA A 238 46.96 -13.55 -20.83
C ALA A 238 48.45 -13.44 -20.47
N ALA A 239 48.79 -13.25 -19.19
CA ALA A 239 50.16 -13.17 -18.69
C ALA A 239 50.73 -14.52 -18.19
N ALA A 240 49.95 -15.60 -18.20
CA ALA A 240 50.38 -16.90 -17.70
C ALA A 240 51.30 -17.63 -18.70
N PRO A 241 52.39 -18.28 -18.25
CA PRO A 241 53.24 -19.12 -19.12
C PRO A 241 52.45 -20.30 -19.70
N ALA A 242 52.83 -20.76 -20.91
CA ALA A 242 52.02 -21.65 -21.76
C ALA A 242 51.63 -22.99 -21.11
N ASP A 243 52.43 -23.46 -20.16
CA ASP A 243 52.28 -24.67 -19.36
C ASP A 243 51.27 -24.51 -18.19
N GLY A 244 50.91 -23.28 -17.81
CA GLY A 244 49.89 -22.97 -16.79
C GLY A 244 48.45 -22.83 -17.32
N LEU A 245 48.27 -22.70 -18.65
CA LEU A 245 46.97 -22.51 -19.29
C LEU A 245 46.02 -23.70 -19.12
N VAL A 246 46.57 -24.92 -19.05
CA VAL A 246 45.77 -26.15 -18.88
C VAL A 246 45.14 -26.19 -17.49
N TRP A 247 45.90 -25.86 -16.44
CA TRP A 247 45.39 -25.85 -15.07
C TRP A 247 44.45 -24.68 -14.80
N ALA A 248 44.69 -23.51 -15.41
CA ALA A 248 43.78 -22.38 -15.34
C ALA A 248 42.41 -22.68 -15.98
N ALA A 249 42.40 -23.38 -17.13
CA ALA A 249 41.15 -23.80 -17.79
C ALA A 249 40.36 -24.81 -16.94
N ILE A 250 41.04 -25.75 -16.29
CA ILE A 250 40.42 -26.72 -15.37
C ILE A 250 39.80 -26.01 -14.16
N ALA A 251 40.54 -25.07 -13.55
CA ALA A 251 40.04 -24.30 -12.41
C ALA A 251 38.80 -23.46 -12.75
N ALA A 252 38.79 -22.82 -13.93
CA ALA A 252 37.64 -22.05 -14.41
C ALA A 252 36.40 -22.95 -14.65
N ALA A 253 36.58 -24.14 -15.22
CA ALA A 253 35.50 -25.10 -15.43
C ALA A 253 34.88 -25.58 -14.11
N ILE A 254 35.71 -25.82 -13.09
CA ILE A 254 35.25 -26.21 -11.75
C ILE A 254 34.47 -25.08 -11.10
N ALA A 255 34.96 -23.84 -11.16
CA ALA A 255 34.26 -22.68 -10.59
C ALA A 255 32.90 -22.44 -11.26
N LEU A 256 32.82 -22.60 -12.59
CA LEU A 256 31.57 -22.50 -13.33
C LEU A 256 30.58 -23.61 -12.94
N GLY A 257 31.07 -24.85 -12.81
CA GLY A 257 30.26 -26.00 -12.39
C GLY A 257 29.69 -25.84 -10.98
N LEU A 258 30.49 -25.37 -10.03
CA LEU A 258 30.03 -25.10 -8.66
C LEU A 258 29.03 -23.94 -8.61
N GLY A 259 29.25 -22.89 -9.41
CA GLY A 259 28.31 -21.77 -9.54
C GLY A 259 26.95 -22.18 -10.10
N LEU A 260 26.93 -22.99 -11.16
CA LEU A 260 25.71 -23.54 -11.74
C LEU A 260 25.00 -24.51 -10.77
N GLY A 261 25.75 -25.32 -10.02
CA GLY A 261 25.21 -26.19 -8.98
C GLY A 261 24.53 -25.41 -7.84
N PHE A 262 25.17 -24.32 -7.38
CA PHE A 262 24.60 -23.43 -6.37
C PHE A 262 23.30 -22.76 -6.86
N LEU A 263 23.27 -22.32 -8.12
CA LEU A 263 22.09 -21.71 -8.74
C LEU A 263 20.94 -22.73 -8.87
N ALA A 264 21.24 -23.97 -9.27
CA ALA A 264 20.25 -25.05 -9.36
C ALA A 264 19.66 -25.41 -7.98
N LEU A 265 20.46 -25.43 -6.92
CA LEU A 265 19.99 -25.69 -5.56
C LEU A 265 19.12 -24.54 -5.03
N ARG A 266 19.48 -23.29 -5.33
CA ARG A 266 18.78 -22.10 -4.84
C ARG A 266 17.46 -21.83 -5.56
N TYR A 267 17.37 -22.13 -6.86
CA TYR A 267 16.22 -21.80 -7.70
C TYR A 267 15.46 -23.03 -8.24
N GLY A 268 15.94 -24.25 -7.97
CA GLY A 268 15.32 -25.49 -8.47
C GLY A 268 13.89 -25.73 -7.99
N GLY A 269 13.49 -25.18 -6.84
CA GLY A 269 12.13 -25.24 -6.32
C GLY A 269 11.11 -24.42 -7.13
N GLU A 270 11.54 -23.30 -7.72
CA GLU A 270 10.67 -22.41 -8.51
C GLU A 270 10.45 -22.95 -9.92
N VAL A 271 11.51 -23.50 -10.54
CA VAL A 271 11.43 -24.14 -11.86
C VAL A 271 10.50 -25.36 -11.84
N ARG A 272 10.54 -26.15 -10.75
CA ARG A 272 9.64 -27.31 -10.60
C ARG A 272 8.17 -26.91 -10.46
N ARG A 273 7.86 -25.78 -9.81
CA ARG A 273 6.50 -25.22 -9.74
C ARG A 273 5.98 -24.72 -11.08
N MET A 274 6.83 -24.07 -11.88
CA MET A 274 6.44 -23.60 -13.23
C MET A 274 6.16 -24.75 -14.19
N LEU A 275 6.91 -25.85 -14.10
CA LEU A 275 6.69 -27.03 -14.94
C LEU A 275 5.43 -27.82 -14.56
N THR A 276 5.04 -27.84 -13.28
CA THR A 276 3.77 -28.44 -12.85
C THR A 276 2.54 -27.63 -13.26
N LEU A 277 2.63 -26.30 -13.33
CA LEU A 277 1.53 -25.43 -13.78
C LEU A 277 1.21 -25.58 -15.28
N ARG A 278 2.17 -26.05 -16.09
CA ARG A 278 2.00 -26.25 -17.54
C ARG A 278 1.35 -27.59 -17.92
N LYS A 279 1.20 -28.53 -16.98
CA LYS A 279 0.56 -29.84 -17.20
C LYS A 279 -0.90 -29.92 -16.73
N GLY A 280 -1.46 -28.81 -16.25
CA GLY A 280 -2.83 -28.72 -15.74
C GLY A 280 -3.83 -28.00 -16.65
N HIS A 281 -3.51 -27.83 -17.93
CA HIS A 281 -4.40 -27.31 -18.97
C HIS A 281 -4.52 -28.32 -20.11
#